data_AF-W8YAY6-F1
#
_entry.id   AF-W8YAY6-F1
#
_cell.length_a   1.000
_cell.length_b   1.000
_cell.length_c   1.000
_cell.angle_alpha   90.00
_cell.angle_beta   90.00
_cell.angle_gamma   90.00
#
_symmetry.space_group_name_H-M   'P 1'
#
loop_
_entity.id
_entity.type
_entity.pdbx_description
1 polymer ?
#
loop_
_entity_poly.entity_id
_entity_poly.type
_entity_poly.pdbx_seq_one_letter_code
_entity_poly.pdbx_strand_id
1 'polypeptide(L)'
;MTKQEKIQKTITFVKHILEKDASGHDWYHIERVHKMAISLSEQEGGNRFIIEMAALLHDVADEKLNESEEAGMKKVSDWLEELRVEEKESKHILHIIANMSYKGGHGGKVDSLEGKLVQDADRLDALGAIGIARTFAYGGAKGRLMYDPTIPPREEMTKEEYRKNNDPSLNHFYEKLLKLKDLMNTNAAKQEAEIRHRYMEQFIEQFMKEWNAQI
;
A
#
# COMPACT_ATOMS: atom_id res chain seq x y z
N MET A 1 27.50 0.24 12.18
CA MET A 1 26.46 -0.71 11.77
C MET A 1 26.47 -0.83 10.26
N THR A 2 26.44 -2.05 9.74
CA THR A 2 26.27 -2.31 8.31
C THR A 2 24.85 -1.94 7.86
N LYS A 3 24.64 -1.76 6.56
CA LYS A 3 23.30 -1.51 5.99
C LYS A 3 22.30 -2.64 6.35
N GLN A 4 22.77 -3.89 6.32
CA GLN A 4 21.95 -5.05 6.69
C GLN A 4 21.53 -5.02 8.17
N GLU A 5 22.43 -4.65 9.08
CA GLU A 5 22.10 -4.51 10.51
C GLU A 5 21.05 -3.41 10.74
N LYS A 6 21.13 -2.30 10.01
CA LYS A 6 20.15 -1.21 10.08
C LYS A 6 18.76 -1.67 9.61
N ILE A 7 18.69 -2.41 8.50
CA ILE A 7 17.45 -3.02 8.01
C ILE A 7 16.87 -3.96 9.07
N GLN A 8 17.69 -4.84 9.65
CA GLN A 8 17.22 -5.79 10.65
C GLN A 8 16.68 -5.11 11.92
N LYS A 9 17.33 -4.03 12.39
CA LYS A 9 16.80 -3.23 13.49
C LYS A 9 15.49 -2.54 13.12
N THR A 10 15.38 -2.05 11.89
CA THR A 10 14.15 -1.40 11.39
C THR A 10 12.99 -2.39 11.32
N ILE A 11 13.23 -3.63 10.89
CA ILE A 11 12.24 -4.71 10.94
C ILE A 11 11.71 -4.89 12.36
N THR A 12 12.60 -4.99 13.36
CA THR A 12 12.19 -5.15 14.76
C THR A 12 11.41 -3.94 15.28
N PHE A 13 11.85 -2.73 14.93
CA PHE A 13 11.19 -1.47 15.29
C PHE A 13 9.76 -1.40 14.74
N VAL A 14 9.58 -1.68 13.44
CA VAL A 14 8.27 -1.63 12.78
C VAL A 14 7.36 -2.74 13.29
N LYS A 15 7.87 -3.96 13.49
CA LYS A 15 7.14 -5.05 14.15
C LYS A 15 6.54 -4.61 15.47
N HIS A 16 7.33 -3.95 16.32
CA HIS A 16 6.88 -3.52 17.63
C HIS A 16 5.79 -2.44 17.57
N ILE A 17 5.84 -1.55 16.58
CA ILE A 17 4.81 -0.51 16.38
C ILE A 17 3.48 -1.12 15.89
N LEU A 18 3.54 -2.10 14.99
CA LEU A 18 2.37 -2.63 14.29
C LEU A 18 1.81 -3.94 14.87
N GLU A 19 2.40 -4.47 15.94
CA GLU A 19 2.05 -5.78 16.52
C GLU A 19 0.56 -5.92 16.88
N LYS A 20 -0.12 -4.80 17.15
CA LYS A 20 -1.53 -4.79 17.61
C LYS A 20 -2.52 -4.26 16.58
N ASP A 21 -2.09 -3.92 15.37
CA ASP A 21 -3.03 -3.46 14.35
C ASP A 21 -3.75 -4.65 13.71
N ALA A 22 -5.09 -4.65 13.76
CA ALA A 22 -5.95 -5.66 13.15
C ALA A 22 -6.71 -5.13 11.91
N SER A 23 -6.43 -3.90 11.46
CA SER A 23 -7.14 -3.22 10.38
C SER A 23 -6.74 -3.68 8.97
N GLY A 24 -5.77 -4.58 8.87
CA GLY A 24 -5.15 -5.00 7.61
C GLY A 24 -3.96 -4.15 7.16
N HIS A 25 -3.43 -3.27 8.03
CA HIS A 25 -2.12 -2.60 7.91
C HIS A 25 -1.14 -3.12 8.97
N ASP A 26 -1.29 -4.40 9.32
CA ASP A 26 -0.47 -5.08 10.29
C ASP A 26 0.98 -5.23 9.81
N TRP A 27 1.83 -5.76 10.70
CA TRP A 27 3.20 -6.13 10.34
C TRP A 27 3.27 -6.96 9.03
N TYR A 28 2.31 -7.87 8.80
CA TYR A 28 2.35 -8.76 7.65
C TYR A 28 2.10 -8.02 6.34
N HIS A 29 1.32 -6.94 6.32
CA HIS A 29 1.26 -6.03 5.18
C HIS A 29 2.65 -5.46 4.86
N ILE A 30 3.32 -4.87 5.84
CA ILE A 30 4.66 -4.29 5.64
C ILE A 30 5.66 -5.34 5.18
N GLU A 31 5.62 -6.54 5.75
CA GLU A 31 6.50 -7.64 5.35
C GLU A 31 6.29 -8.05 3.89
N ARG A 32 5.04 -8.12 3.41
CA ARG A 32 4.75 -8.43 2.01
C ARG A 32 5.20 -7.31 1.08
N VAL A 33 4.96 -6.05 1.44
CA VAL A 33 5.42 -4.88 0.67
C VAL A 33 6.95 -4.84 0.60
N HIS A 34 7.64 -5.06 1.71
CA HIS A 34 9.10 -5.13 1.77
C HIS A 34 9.66 -6.23 0.87
N LYS A 35 9.13 -7.46 0.97
CA LYS A 35 9.53 -8.57 0.10
C LYS A 35 9.24 -8.29 -1.37
N MET A 36 8.09 -7.69 -1.68
CA MET A 36 7.73 -7.32 -3.05
C MET A 36 8.68 -6.25 -3.60
N ALA A 37 9.01 -5.22 -2.82
CA ALA A 37 9.93 -4.16 -3.22
C ALA A 37 11.33 -4.71 -3.50
N ILE A 38 11.80 -5.69 -2.72
CA ILE A 38 13.05 -6.41 -3.01
C ILE A 38 12.95 -7.13 -4.36
N SER A 39 11.93 -7.96 -4.57
CA SER A 39 11.75 -8.72 -5.82
C SER A 39 11.66 -7.83 -7.06
N LEU A 40 11.00 -6.68 -6.96
CA LEU A 40 10.95 -5.69 -8.04
C LEU A 40 12.34 -5.06 -8.27
N SER A 41 13.06 -4.71 -7.20
CA SER A 41 14.41 -4.12 -7.31
C SER A 41 15.44 -5.08 -7.92
N GLU A 42 15.27 -6.39 -7.74
CA GLU A 42 16.15 -7.40 -8.33
C GLU A 42 15.98 -7.49 -9.86
N GLN A 43 14.83 -7.06 -10.39
CA GLN A 43 14.55 -7.03 -11.84
C GLN A 43 14.84 -5.65 -12.46
N GLU A 44 14.56 -4.57 -11.74
CA GLU A 44 14.58 -3.20 -12.26
C GLU A 44 15.79 -2.39 -11.78
N GLY A 45 16.50 -2.85 -10.75
CA GLY A 45 17.63 -2.19 -10.12
C GLY A 45 17.25 -1.19 -9.02
N GLY A 46 18.04 -0.12 -8.88
CA GLY A 46 17.89 0.89 -7.84
C GLY A 46 18.69 0.58 -6.56
N ASN A 47 18.78 1.58 -5.66
CA ASN A 47 19.48 1.42 -4.39
C ASN A 47 18.66 0.59 -3.41
N ARG A 48 18.98 -0.70 -3.32
CA ARG A 48 18.32 -1.68 -2.45
C ARG A 48 18.15 -1.21 -0.99
N PHE A 49 19.15 -0.53 -0.41
CA PHE A 49 19.04 -0.05 0.97
C PHE A 49 17.95 1.01 1.14
N ILE A 50 17.83 1.95 0.20
CA ILE A 50 16.80 2.99 0.21
C ILE A 50 15.41 2.37 0.00
N ILE A 51 15.30 1.43 -0.94
CA ILE A 51 14.05 0.71 -1.25
C ILE A 51 13.56 -0.05 -0.02
N GLU A 52 14.42 -0.86 0.60
CA GLU A 52 14.05 -1.65 1.77
C GLU A 52 13.66 -0.76 2.96
N MET A 53 14.44 0.28 3.26
CA MET A 53 14.14 1.19 4.36
C MET A 53 12.83 1.96 4.13
N ALA A 54 12.59 2.47 2.92
CA ALA A 54 11.35 3.15 2.59
C ALA A 54 10.14 2.21 2.65
N ALA A 55 10.25 1.00 2.11
CA ALA A 55 9.18 -0.01 2.18
C ALA A 55 8.86 -0.42 3.62
N LEU A 56 9.85 -0.54 4.50
CA LEU A 56 9.61 -0.85 5.91
C LEU A 56 8.96 0.30 6.69
N LEU A 57 9.25 1.55 6.32
CA LEU A 57 8.88 2.73 7.11
C LEU A 57 7.67 3.49 6.56
N HIS A 58 7.19 3.21 5.35
CA HIS A 58 6.16 4.03 4.68
C HIS A 58 4.88 4.22 5.51
N ASP A 59 4.38 3.17 6.14
CA ASP A 59 3.16 3.23 6.97
C ASP A 59 3.41 3.74 8.39
N VAL A 60 4.67 3.76 8.86
CA VAL A 60 5.00 4.32 10.19
C VAL A 60 4.66 5.80 10.27
N ALA A 61 4.63 6.50 9.14
CA ALA A 61 4.27 7.91 9.05
C ALA A 61 2.76 8.19 8.86
N ASP A 62 1.91 7.16 8.73
CA ASP A 62 0.47 7.35 8.53
C ASP A 62 -0.17 8.04 9.76
N GLU A 63 -1.10 8.98 9.50
CA GLU A 63 -1.91 9.69 10.49
C GLU A 63 -2.74 8.75 11.37
N LYS A 64 -2.99 7.51 10.94
CA LYS A 64 -3.67 6.52 11.79
C LYS A 64 -2.83 6.07 12.99
N LEU A 65 -1.51 6.17 12.89
CA LEU A 65 -0.57 5.71 13.92
C LEU A 65 0.07 6.87 14.71
N ASN A 66 -0.19 8.11 14.29
CA ASN A 66 0.46 9.30 14.82
C ASN A 66 -0.56 10.45 14.96
N GLU A 67 -0.23 11.45 15.77
CA GLU A 67 -1.11 12.61 15.97
C GLU A 67 -1.29 13.46 14.69
N SER A 68 -0.32 13.44 13.80
CA SER A 68 -0.33 14.12 12.49
C SER A 68 0.67 13.50 11.51
N GLU A 69 0.52 13.80 10.21
CA GLU A 69 1.49 13.41 9.15
C GLU A 69 2.89 13.95 9.48
N GLU A 70 2.98 15.17 10.03
CA GLU A 70 4.24 15.79 10.47
C GLU A 70 4.89 15.03 11.64
N ALA A 71 4.10 14.61 12.64
CA ALA A 71 4.60 13.82 13.76
C ALA A 71 5.11 12.44 13.30
N GLY A 72 4.39 11.79 12.38
CA GLY A 72 4.80 10.54 11.75
C GLY A 72 6.11 10.68 10.97
N MET A 73 6.23 11.72 10.14
CA MET A 73 7.47 12.01 9.41
C MET A 73 8.64 12.33 10.33
N LYS A 74 8.41 13.05 11.43
CA LYS A 74 9.44 13.30 12.44
C LYS A 74 9.92 12.01 13.10
N LYS A 75 9.00 11.11 13.47
CA LYS A 75 9.34 9.80 14.06
C LYS A 75 10.23 8.97 13.14
N VAL A 76 9.95 8.97 11.84
CA VAL A 76 10.80 8.30 10.85
C VAL A 76 12.16 8.98 10.73
N SER A 77 12.20 10.32 10.71
CA SER A 77 13.46 11.08 10.65
C SER A 77 14.35 10.80 11.86
N ASP A 78 13.79 10.86 13.08
CA ASP A 78 14.51 10.60 14.33
C ASP A 78 15.08 9.15 14.34
N TRP A 79 14.31 8.18 13.84
CA TRP A 79 14.77 6.78 13.72
C TRP A 79 15.95 6.62 12.75
N LEU A 80 15.90 7.30 11.59
CA LEU A 80 17.00 7.26 10.61
C LEU A 80 18.28 7.90 11.18
N GLU A 81 18.14 8.95 11.97
CA GLU A 81 19.25 9.59 12.69
C GLU A 81 19.84 8.67 13.76
N GLU A 82 19.01 7.99 14.56
CA GLU A 82 19.44 7.00 15.56
C GLU A 82 20.27 5.88 14.91
N LEU A 83 19.83 5.39 13.75
CA LEU A 83 20.55 4.40 12.95
C LEU A 83 21.79 4.96 12.22
N ARG A 84 22.06 6.26 12.34
CA ARG A 84 23.15 6.99 11.68
C ARG A 84 23.17 6.76 10.18
N VAL A 85 22.00 6.85 9.54
CA VAL A 85 21.88 6.82 8.07
C VAL A 85 22.47 8.10 7.49
N GLU A 86 23.18 7.98 6.37
CA GLU A 86 23.79 9.15 5.73
C GLU A 86 22.71 10.15 5.31
N GLU A 87 22.98 11.46 5.47
CA GLU A 87 22.00 12.51 5.24
C GLU A 87 21.36 12.44 3.85
N LYS A 88 22.16 12.12 2.82
CA LYS A 88 21.67 11.97 1.44
C LYS A 88 20.67 10.81 1.31
N GLU A 89 20.96 9.66 1.92
CA GLU A 89 20.07 8.49 1.91
C GLU A 89 18.81 8.76 2.74
N SER A 90 18.97 9.37 3.91
CA SER A 90 17.86 9.74 4.80
C SER A 90 16.86 10.68 4.13
N LYS A 91 17.35 11.76 3.49
CA LYS A 91 16.51 12.68 2.72
C LYS A 91 15.77 11.98 1.59
N HIS A 92 16.40 11.02 0.90
CA HIS A 92 15.77 10.26 -0.17
C HIS A 92 14.67 9.34 0.38
N ILE A 93 14.92 8.62 1.46
CA ILE A 93 13.93 7.76 2.14
C ILE A 93 12.72 8.59 2.57
N LEU A 94 12.94 9.71 3.27
CA LEU A 94 11.87 10.60 3.72
C LEU A 94 11.07 11.18 2.55
N HIS A 95 11.74 11.54 1.46
CA HIS A 95 11.07 12.03 0.26
C HIS A 95 10.15 10.97 -0.36
N ILE A 96 10.59 9.71 -0.42
CA ILE A 96 9.74 8.61 -0.91
C ILE A 96 8.49 8.51 -0.03
N ILE A 97 8.68 8.37 1.29
CA ILE A 97 7.58 8.15 2.25
C ILE A 97 6.54 9.28 2.17
N ALA A 98 6.97 10.54 2.12
CA ALA A 98 6.07 11.70 2.03
C ALA A 98 5.16 11.70 0.78
N ASN A 99 5.54 10.96 -0.27
CA ASN A 99 4.85 10.92 -1.56
C ASN A 99 4.25 9.54 -1.89
N MET A 100 4.23 8.60 -0.94
CA MET A 100 3.73 7.23 -1.16
C MET A 100 2.20 7.15 -1.28
N SER A 101 1.46 7.89 -0.45
CA SER A 101 0.02 7.64 -0.25
C SER A 101 -0.84 7.96 -1.48
N TYR A 102 -1.77 7.04 -1.79
CA TYR A 102 -2.81 7.26 -2.80
C TYR A 102 -3.86 8.27 -2.31
N LYS A 103 -3.64 9.56 -2.55
CA LYS A 103 -4.57 10.66 -2.22
C LYS A 103 -5.60 10.91 -3.34
N GLY A 104 -6.24 9.85 -3.84
CA GLY A 104 -7.29 9.92 -4.89
C GLY A 104 -6.78 10.33 -6.27
N GLY A 105 -5.60 9.84 -6.68
CA GLY A 105 -4.96 10.25 -7.95
C GLY A 105 -4.19 11.59 -7.88
N HIS A 106 -4.32 12.35 -6.79
CA HIS A 106 -3.62 13.63 -6.56
C HIS A 106 -2.40 13.50 -5.63
N GLY A 107 -1.81 12.31 -5.53
CA GLY A 107 -0.58 12.12 -4.76
C GLY A 107 0.61 12.85 -5.38
N GLY A 108 1.61 13.19 -4.56
CA GLY A 108 2.87 13.74 -5.07
C GLY A 108 3.58 12.75 -5.99
N LYS A 109 4.33 13.26 -6.99
CA LYS A 109 5.05 12.42 -7.94
C LYS A 109 6.32 11.88 -7.32
N VAL A 110 6.44 10.55 -7.31
CA VAL A 110 7.67 9.87 -6.94
C VAL A 110 8.46 9.60 -8.23
N ASP A 111 9.39 10.50 -8.57
CA ASP A 111 10.10 10.39 -9.86
C ASP A 111 11.28 9.40 -9.82
N SER A 112 11.89 9.20 -8.64
CA SER A 112 13.01 8.27 -8.45
C SER A 112 12.59 6.81 -8.67
N LEU A 113 13.49 6.01 -9.23
CA LEU A 113 13.27 4.57 -9.42
C LEU A 113 12.93 3.86 -8.10
N GLU A 114 13.68 4.14 -7.02
CA GLU A 114 13.49 3.51 -5.72
C GLU A 114 12.07 3.73 -5.21
N GLY A 115 11.59 4.98 -5.27
CA GLY A 115 10.26 5.30 -4.81
C GLY A 115 9.15 4.77 -5.73
N LYS A 116 9.38 4.65 -7.05
CA LYS A 116 8.47 3.96 -7.97
C LYS A 116 8.33 2.49 -7.60
N LEU A 117 9.43 1.82 -7.29
CA LEU A 117 9.44 0.41 -6.87
C LEU A 117 8.69 0.20 -5.55
N VAL A 118 8.90 1.08 -4.57
CA VAL A 118 8.20 0.99 -3.28
C VAL A 118 6.70 1.27 -3.45
N GLN A 119 6.34 2.26 -4.26
CA GLN A 119 4.94 2.57 -4.56
C GLN A 119 4.24 1.44 -5.32
N ASP A 120 4.93 0.82 -6.28
CA ASP A 120 4.42 -0.35 -6.99
C ASP A 120 4.22 -1.53 -6.03
N ALA A 121 5.18 -1.79 -5.15
CA ALA A 121 5.10 -2.88 -4.18
C ALA A 121 3.90 -2.72 -3.22
N ASP A 122 3.66 -1.51 -2.72
CA ASP A 122 2.50 -1.21 -1.87
C ASP A 122 1.18 -1.40 -2.63
N ARG A 123 1.08 -0.82 -3.84
CA ARG A 123 -0.12 -0.95 -4.68
C ARG A 123 -0.41 -2.39 -5.07
N LEU A 124 0.61 -3.20 -5.36
CA LEU A 124 0.45 -4.61 -5.68
C LEU A 124 -0.16 -5.41 -4.52
N ASP A 125 0.12 -5.06 -3.27
CA ASP A 125 -0.48 -5.71 -2.09
C ASP A 125 -1.96 -5.35 -1.87
N ALA A 126 -2.46 -4.33 -2.57
CA ALA A 126 -3.88 -4.01 -2.63
C ALA A 126 -4.63 -4.78 -3.73
N LEU A 127 -3.93 -5.55 -4.58
CA LEU A 127 -4.52 -6.34 -5.67
C LEU A 127 -4.54 -7.84 -5.37
N GLY A 128 -5.25 -8.59 -6.21
CA GLY A 128 -5.29 -10.05 -6.18
C GLY A 128 -6.01 -10.60 -4.95
N ALA A 129 -5.72 -11.86 -4.59
CA ALA A 129 -6.38 -12.55 -3.49
C ALA A 129 -6.27 -11.82 -2.14
N ILE A 130 -5.10 -11.25 -1.84
CA ILE A 130 -4.88 -10.46 -0.62
C ILE A 130 -5.69 -9.16 -0.67
N GLY A 131 -5.70 -8.46 -1.80
CA GLY A 131 -6.52 -7.27 -2.02
C GLY A 131 -8.02 -7.52 -1.79
N ILE A 132 -8.53 -8.64 -2.30
CA ILE A 132 -9.92 -9.10 -2.07
C ILE A 132 -10.16 -9.27 -0.56
N ALA A 133 -9.34 -10.07 0.12
CA ALA A 133 -9.50 -10.36 1.54
C ALA A 133 -9.45 -9.08 2.40
N ARG A 134 -8.47 -8.20 2.15
CA ARG A 134 -8.33 -6.92 2.87
C ARG A 134 -9.53 -6.01 2.66
N THR A 135 -10.09 -5.97 1.45
CA THR A 135 -11.26 -5.14 1.14
C THR A 135 -12.48 -5.52 1.96
N PHE A 136 -12.81 -6.81 2.01
CA PHE A 136 -13.96 -7.29 2.80
C PHE A 136 -13.69 -7.29 4.30
N ALA A 137 -12.46 -7.58 4.75
CA ALA A 137 -12.09 -7.48 6.16
C ALA A 137 -12.22 -6.04 6.68
N TYR A 138 -11.68 -5.06 5.95
CA TYR A 138 -11.82 -3.65 6.29
C TYR A 138 -13.29 -3.20 6.21
N GLY A 139 -14.02 -3.64 5.18
CA GLY A 139 -15.45 -3.41 5.04
C GLY A 139 -16.24 -3.87 6.27
N GLY A 140 -16.00 -5.11 6.72
CA GLY A 140 -16.60 -5.67 7.92
C GLY A 140 -16.26 -4.89 9.18
N ALA A 141 -14.98 -4.52 9.37
CA ALA A 141 -14.54 -3.71 10.51
C ALA A 141 -15.15 -2.29 10.53
N LYS A 142 -15.52 -1.76 9.36
CA LYS A 142 -16.22 -0.47 9.22
C LYS A 142 -17.74 -0.58 9.16
N GLY A 143 -18.31 -1.79 9.28
CA GLY A 143 -19.75 -2.00 9.20
C GLY A 143 -20.35 -1.73 7.82
N ARG A 144 -19.56 -1.90 6.76
CA ARG A 144 -20.02 -1.75 5.36
C ARG A 144 -20.65 -3.05 4.88
N LEU A 145 -21.66 -2.92 4.03
CA LEU A 145 -22.20 -4.06 3.29
C LEU A 145 -21.13 -4.64 2.35
N MET A 146 -21.25 -5.93 2.03
CA MET A 146 -20.40 -6.52 0.99
C MET A 146 -20.76 -5.95 -0.39
N TYR A 147 -22.05 -5.93 -0.71
CA TYR A 147 -22.60 -5.43 -1.96
C TYR A 147 -24.04 -4.94 -1.75
N ASP A 148 -24.46 -3.92 -2.49
CA ASP A 148 -25.84 -3.43 -2.56
C ASP A 148 -26.16 -3.09 -4.03
N PRO A 149 -27.08 -3.81 -4.70
CA PRO A 149 -27.42 -3.56 -6.10
C PRO A 149 -28.09 -2.20 -6.35
N THR A 150 -28.58 -1.53 -5.30
CA THR A 150 -29.18 -0.18 -5.41
C THR A 150 -28.15 0.94 -5.35
N ILE A 151 -26.89 0.63 -5.00
CA ILE A 151 -25.80 1.59 -4.86
C ILE A 151 -24.72 1.28 -5.92
N PRO A 152 -24.74 1.93 -7.09
CA PRO A 152 -23.75 1.68 -8.14
C PRO A 152 -22.36 2.22 -7.75
N PRO A 153 -21.27 1.65 -8.30
CA PRO A 153 -19.94 2.22 -8.12
C PRO A 153 -19.84 3.60 -8.79
N ARG A 154 -19.03 4.49 -8.22
CA ARG A 154 -18.79 5.82 -8.78
C ARG A 154 -17.58 5.84 -9.70
N GLU A 155 -17.66 6.65 -10.74
CA GLU A 155 -16.55 6.85 -11.69
C GLU A 155 -15.55 7.90 -11.19
N GLU A 156 -16.06 9.01 -10.66
CA GLU A 156 -15.29 10.15 -10.14
C GLU A 156 -15.63 10.44 -8.68
N MET A 157 -14.61 10.79 -7.89
CA MET A 157 -14.76 11.13 -6.47
C MET A 157 -13.74 12.18 -6.05
N THR A 158 -14.18 13.15 -5.26
CA THR A 158 -13.30 14.05 -4.52
C THR A 158 -12.58 13.32 -3.38
N LYS A 159 -11.48 13.90 -2.88
CA LYS A 159 -10.73 13.35 -1.73
C LYS A 159 -11.59 13.24 -0.46
N GLU A 160 -12.51 14.17 -0.26
CA GLU A 160 -13.41 14.16 0.90
C GLU A 160 -14.44 13.03 0.82
N GLU A 161 -15.03 12.83 -0.36
CA GLU A 161 -15.93 11.70 -0.62
C GLU A 161 -15.18 10.40 -0.34
N TYR A 162 -14.00 10.20 -0.95
CA TYR A 162 -13.20 8.99 -0.75
C TYR A 162 -12.94 8.63 0.73
N ARG A 163 -12.77 9.62 1.61
CA ARG A 163 -12.52 9.39 3.04
C ARG A 163 -13.80 9.13 3.86
N LYS A 164 -14.94 9.72 3.50
CA LYS A 164 -16.18 9.68 4.31
C LYS A 164 -17.18 8.60 3.88
N ASN A 165 -16.94 7.95 2.75
CA ASN A 165 -17.93 7.06 2.14
C ASN A 165 -18.17 5.77 2.94
N ASN A 166 -19.44 5.35 2.99
CA ASN A 166 -19.87 4.10 3.61
C ASN A 166 -20.40 3.09 2.57
N ASP A 167 -19.93 3.24 1.34
CA ASP A 167 -20.33 2.41 0.20
C ASP A 167 -20.02 0.93 0.42
N PRO A 168 -20.75 0.04 -0.27
CA PRO A 168 -20.48 -1.39 -0.23
C PRO A 168 -19.04 -1.72 -0.64
N SER A 169 -18.50 -2.76 -0.02
CA SER A 169 -17.10 -3.18 -0.20
C SER A 169 -16.78 -3.55 -1.65
N LEU A 170 -17.73 -4.14 -2.38
CA LEU A 170 -17.56 -4.51 -3.79
C LEU A 170 -17.37 -3.27 -4.70
N ASN A 171 -17.99 -2.13 -4.38
CA ASN A 171 -17.82 -0.91 -5.18
C ASN A 171 -16.37 -0.42 -5.15
N HIS A 172 -15.64 -0.67 -4.07
CA HIS A 172 -14.24 -0.29 -3.93
C HIS A 172 -13.34 -0.91 -5.01
N PHE A 173 -13.70 -2.08 -5.54
CA PHE A 173 -12.99 -2.70 -6.65
C PHE A 173 -13.01 -1.80 -7.88
N TYR A 174 -14.18 -1.32 -8.28
CA TYR A 174 -14.36 -0.46 -9.44
C TYR A 174 -13.91 0.98 -9.19
N GLU A 175 -14.16 1.51 -8.00
CA GLU A 175 -13.81 2.89 -7.64
C GLU A 175 -12.28 3.08 -7.60
N LYS A 176 -11.53 2.04 -7.20
CA LYS A 176 -10.07 2.11 -7.01
C LYS A 176 -9.29 0.89 -7.50
N LEU A 177 -9.55 -0.31 -6.98
CA LEU A 177 -8.58 -1.41 -7.09
C LEU A 177 -8.29 -1.81 -8.54
N LEU A 178 -9.32 -1.91 -9.38
CA LEU A 178 -9.21 -2.25 -10.79
C LEU A 178 -8.51 -1.17 -11.62
N LYS A 179 -8.39 0.06 -11.10
CA LYS A 179 -7.65 1.16 -11.75
C LYS A 179 -6.15 1.13 -11.41
N LEU A 180 -5.73 0.41 -10.36
CA LEU A 180 -4.35 0.46 -9.87
C LEU A 180 -3.34 -0.17 -10.85
N LYS A 181 -3.75 -1.15 -11.66
CA LYS A 181 -2.84 -1.78 -12.62
C LYS A 181 -2.29 -0.79 -13.67
N ASP A 182 -3.11 0.19 -14.06
CA ASP A 182 -2.73 1.23 -15.03
C ASP A 182 -1.86 2.33 -14.40
N LEU A 183 -1.75 2.33 -13.08
CA LEU A 183 -0.94 3.27 -12.30
C LEU A 183 0.42 2.67 -11.88
N MET A 184 0.73 1.44 -12.28
CA MET A 184 2.03 0.83 -12.00
C MET A 184 3.14 1.54 -12.77
N ASN A 185 4.27 1.77 -12.10
CA ASN A 185 5.38 2.54 -12.63
C ASN A 185 6.33 1.67 -13.47
N THR A 186 6.73 0.52 -12.94
CA THR A 186 7.77 -0.36 -13.50
C THR A 186 7.19 -1.51 -14.34
N ASN A 187 8.02 -2.11 -15.20
CA ASN A 187 7.55 -3.19 -16.09
C ASN A 187 7.25 -4.46 -15.30
N ALA A 188 8.12 -4.82 -14.36
CA ALA A 188 7.92 -5.95 -13.46
C ALA A 188 6.61 -5.80 -12.67
N ALA A 189 6.32 -4.60 -12.15
CA ALA A 189 5.08 -4.35 -11.44
C ALA A 189 3.84 -4.41 -12.33
N LYS A 190 3.91 -3.86 -13.56
CA LYS A 190 2.80 -3.96 -14.53
C LYS A 190 2.46 -5.41 -14.85
N GLN A 191 3.48 -6.25 -15.06
CA GLN A 191 3.28 -7.67 -15.35
C GLN A 191 2.58 -8.38 -14.18
N GLU A 192 3.06 -8.17 -12.96
CA GLU A 192 2.44 -8.77 -11.76
C GLU A 192 1.03 -8.21 -11.51
N ALA A 193 0.81 -6.91 -11.74
CA ALA A 193 -0.48 -6.27 -11.57
C ALA A 193 -1.53 -6.84 -12.52
N GLU A 194 -1.19 -7.14 -13.78
CA GLU A 194 -2.13 -7.76 -14.73
C GLU A 194 -2.59 -9.15 -14.27
N ILE A 195 -1.69 -9.94 -13.68
CA ILE A 195 -2.03 -11.27 -13.13
C ILE A 195 -3.00 -11.12 -11.96
N ARG A 196 -2.68 -10.22 -11.02
CA ARG A 196 -3.51 -9.95 -9.83
C ARG A 196 -4.85 -9.32 -10.18
N HIS A 197 -4.87 -8.42 -11.15
CA HIS A 197 -6.06 -7.77 -11.68
C HIS A 197 -7.04 -8.80 -12.25
N ARG A 198 -6.55 -9.69 -13.12
CA ARG A 198 -7.37 -10.75 -13.72
C ARG A 198 -8.02 -11.65 -12.67
N TYR A 199 -7.29 -11.97 -11.60
CA TYR A 199 -7.85 -12.76 -10.50
C TYR A 199 -9.01 -12.04 -9.79
N MET A 200 -8.93 -10.71 -9.64
CA MET A 200 -10.03 -9.92 -9.07
C MET A 200 -11.22 -9.85 -10.00
N GLU A 201 -11.02 -9.70 -11.31
CA GLU A 201 -12.10 -9.76 -12.29
C GLU A 201 -12.84 -11.10 -12.23
N GLN A 202 -12.09 -12.22 -12.17
CA GLN A 202 -12.65 -13.56 -12.00
C GLN A 202 -13.42 -13.71 -10.69
N PHE A 203 -12.88 -13.18 -9.59
CA PHE A 203 -13.57 -13.18 -8.30
C PHE A 203 -14.89 -12.41 -8.38
N ILE A 204 -14.90 -11.21 -8.99
CA ILE A 204 -16.13 -10.40 -9.11
C ILE A 204 -17.14 -11.10 -10.02
N GLU A 205 -16.71 -11.65 -11.15
CA GLU A 205 -17.59 -12.41 -12.05
C GLU A 205 -18.26 -13.57 -11.31
N GLN A 206 -17.47 -14.34 -10.55
CA GLN A 206 -17.97 -15.46 -9.76
C GLN A 206 -18.90 -14.98 -8.63
N PHE A 207 -18.52 -13.91 -7.91
CA PHE A 207 -19.33 -13.28 -6.89
C PHE A 207 -20.71 -12.90 -7.44
N MET A 208 -20.76 -12.30 -8.63
CA MET A 208 -22.01 -11.88 -9.24
C MET A 208 -22.87 -13.06 -9.73
N LYS A 209 -22.26 -14.14 -10.22
CA LYS A 209 -22.98 -15.38 -10.54
C LYS A 209 -23.64 -15.95 -9.28
N GLU A 210 -22.88 -16.08 -8.20
CA GLU A 210 -23.37 -16.59 -6.92
C GLU A 210 -24.46 -15.69 -6.31
N TRP A 211 -24.26 -14.38 -6.34
CA TRP A 211 -25.25 -13.40 -5.87
C TRP A 211 -26.59 -13.52 -6.58
N ASN A 212 -26.56 -13.83 -7.88
CA ASN A 212 -27.75 -14.02 -8.71
C ASN A 212 -28.21 -15.49 -8.80
N ALA A 213 -27.65 -16.38 -7.98
CA ALA A 213 -27.93 -17.82 -7.98
C ALA A 213 -27.83 -18.48 -9.37
N GLN A 214 -26.86 -18.05 -10.18
CA GLN A 214 -26.55 -18.65 -11.47
C GLN A 214 -25.68 -19.91 -11.26
N ILE A 215 -26.06 -21.00 -11.93
CA ILE A 215 -25.41 -22.32 -11.87
C ILE A 215 -24.62 -22.56 -13.15
#